data_AF-A0A971IUV5-F1
#
_entry.id   AF-A0A971IUV5-F1
#
_cell.length_a   1.000
_cell.length_b   1.000
_cell.length_c   1.000
_cell.angle_alpha   90.00
_cell.angle_beta   90.00
_cell.angle_gamma   90.00
#
_symmetry.space_group_name_H-M   'P 1'
#
loop_
_entity.id
_entity.type
_entity.pdbx_description
1 polymer ?
#
loop_
_entity_poly.entity_id
_entity_poly.type
_entity_poly.pdbx_seq_one_letter_code
_entity_poly.pdbx_strand_id
1 'polypeptide(L)'
;AAMDGEASSTTNPSGIQGVCPAGWHLPSDAEWTELTDYLGGTTGAGGKLKETGTTHWNSPNTGATNETGFTALPGGYRYDFGTFYYIGFYGYWWSASEFNATSAWYRGMGYSNSNVGRDYYYKELGFSVRCLRD
;
A
#
# COMPACT_ATOMS: atom_id res chain seq x y z
N ALA A 1 -6.02 10.45 -11.94
CA ALA A 1 -5.86 9.06 -11.44
C ALA A 1 -4.39 8.87 -11.04
N ALA A 2 -4.05 7.87 -10.22
CA ALA A 2 -2.67 7.71 -9.71
C ALA A 2 -1.63 7.52 -10.82
N MET A 3 -1.93 6.76 -11.87
CA MET A 3 -0.99 6.46 -12.97
C MET A 3 -0.96 7.53 -14.07
N ASP A 4 -1.68 8.66 -13.92
CA ASP A 4 -1.71 9.77 -14.89
C ASP A 4 -1.87 9.40 -16.39
N GLY A 5 -2.65 8.35 -16.67
CA GLY A 5 -2.91 7.88 -18.04
C GLY A 5 -1.89 6.86 -18.58
N GLU A 6 -0.88 6.50 -17.80
CA GLU A 6 0.05 5.43 -18.12
C GLU A 6 -0.60 4.05 -18.03
N ALA A 7 -0.05 3.10 -18.80
CA ALA A 7 -0.49 1.71 -18.78
C ALA A 7 -0.05 1.01 -17.49
N SER A 8 -0.81 -0.01 -17.09
CA SER A 8 -0.44 -0.88 -15.96
C SER A 8 0.95 -1.51 -16.15
N SER A 9 1.68 -1.67 -15.06
CA SER A 9 2.96 -2.36 -15.04
C SER A 9 2.99 -3.46 -13.96
N THR A 10 3.57 -4.61 -14.32
CA THR A 10 3.83 -5.74 -13.41
C THR A 10 5.33 -5.99 -13.23
N THR A 11 6.18 -5.09 -13.74
CA THR A 11 7.64 -5.24 -13.70
C THR A 11 8.22 -4.69 -12.42
N ASN A 12 9.47 -5.05 -12.14
CA ASN A 12 10.28 -4.50 -11.06
C ASN A 12 11.58 -3.93 -11.66
N PRO A 13 11.75 -2.59 -11.74
CA PRO A 13 10.81 -1.56 -11.29
C PRO A 13 9.59 -1.41 -12.21
N SER A 14 8.52 -0.77 -11.75
CA SER A 14 7.31 -0.57 -12.58
C SER A 14 7.54 0.39 -13.74
N GLY A 15 8.39 1.40 -13.54
CA GLY A 15 8.62 2.51 -14.47
C GLY A 15 7.47 3.51 -14.60
N ILE A 16 6.40 3.38 -13.80
CA ILE A 16 5.21 4.23 -13.90
C ILE A 16 5.38 5.47 -13.02
N GLN A 17 5.66 6.64 -13.60
CA GLN A 17 5.81 7.87 -12.82
C GLN A 17 4.49 8.26 -12.18
N GLY A 18 3.43 8.42 -12.99
CA GLY A 18 2.11 8.86 -12.53
C GLY A 18 2.19 10.13 -11.68
N VAL A 19 1.52 10.11 -10.52
CA VAL A 19 1.49 11.22 -9.54
C VAL A 19 2.81 11.42 -8.78
N CYS A 20 3.82 10.57 -9.00
CA CYS A 20 5.10 10.70 -8.32
C CYS A 20 5.94 11.84 -8.89
N PRO A 21 6.86 12.42 -8.09
CA PRO A 21 7.83 13.39 -8.58
C PRO A 21 8.74 12.79 -9.67
N ALA A 22 9.37 13.64 -10.48
CA ALA A 22 10.36 13.18 -11.45
C ALA A 22 11.51 12.40 -10.77
N GLY A 23 11.90 11.28 -11.38
CA GLY A 23 12.88 10.33 -10.82
C GLY A 23 12.30 9.40 -9.74
N TRP A 24 10.97 9.29 -9.69
CA TRP A 24 10.26 8.37 -8.82
C TRP A 24 9.11 7.71 -9.59
N HIS A 25 8.72 6.52 -9.17
CA HIS A 25 7.61 5.76 -9.76
C HIS A 25 6.68 5.16 -8.69
N LEU A 26 5.47 4.79 -9.11
CA LEU A 26 4.52 4.02 -8.32
C LEU A 26 4.92 2.53 -8.28
N PRO A 27 4.98 1.88 -7.12
CA PRO A 27 5.39 0.48 -7.02
C PRO A 27 4.40 -0.45 -7.73
N SER A 28 4.90 -1.40 -8.49
CA SER A 28 4.12 -2.53 -9.00
C SER A 28 3.82 -3.55 -7.91
N ASP A 29 2.95 -4.51 -8.23
CA ASP A 29 2.70 -5.67 -7.40
C ASP A 29 3.95 -6.55 -7.21
N ALA A 30 4.87 -6.57 -8.18
CA ALA A 30 6.13 -7.31 -8.09
C ALA A 30 7.09 -6.65 -7.08
N GLU A 31 7.17 -5.33 -7.06
CA GLU A 31 8.02 -4.58 -6.11
C GLU A 31 7.50 -4.69 -4.68
N TRP A 32 6.19 -4.62 -4.50
CA TRP A 32 5.57 -4.91 -3.22
C TRP A 32 5.83 -6.34 -2.74
N THR A 33 5.92 -7.30 -3.66
CA THR A 33 6.25 -8.70 -3.35
C THR A 33 7.72 -8.82 -2.93
N GLU A 34 8.64 -8.20 -3.66
CA GLU A 34 10.06 -8.15 -3.29
C GLU A 34 10.25 -7.56 -1.89
N LEU A 35 9.56 -6.45 -1.57
CA LEU A 35 9.60 -5.86 -0.23
C LEU A 35 9.17 -6.86 0.84
N THR A 36 8.06 -7.57 0.64
CA THR A 36 7.61 -8.56 1.63
C THR A 36 8.54 -9.75 1.74
N ASP A 37 9.10 -10.23 0.62
CA ASP A 37 10.04 -11.34 0.61
C ASP A 37 11.34 -11.00 1.33
N TYR A 38 11.87 -9.80 1.10
CA TYR A 38 13.02 -9.27 1.84
C TYR A 38 12.78 -9.25 3.36
N LEU A 39 11.53 -9.05 3.79
CA LEU A 39 11.15 -9.03 5.21
C LEU A 39 10.89 -10.42 5.82
N GLY A 40 11.06 -11.50 5.04
CA GLY A 40 10.81 -12.88 5.45
C GLY A 40 9.43 -13.40 5.06
N GLY A 41 8.79 -12.78 4.07
CA GLY A 41 7.44 -13.09 3.59
C GLY A 41 6.35 -12.20 4.20
N THR A 42 5.10 -12.45 3.82
CA THR A 42 3.96 -11.58 4.21
C THR A 42 3.59 -11.66 5.69
N THR A 43 3.87 -12.78 6.35
CA THR A 43 3.62 -12.98 7.79
C THR A 43 4.61 -12.18 8.61
N GLY A 44 4.13 -11.25 9.44
CA GLY A 44 4.97 -10.38 10.27
C GLY A 44 5.54 -9.14 9.57
N ALA A 45 5.61 -9.11 8.23
CA ALA A 45 6.11 -7.95 7.49
C ALA A 45 5.30 -6.66 7.75
N GLY A 46 3.98 -6.77 7.96
CA GLY A 46 3.14 -5.63 8.30
C GLY A 46 3.55 -4.98 9.62
N GLY A 47 3.95 -5.78 10.61
CA GLY A 47 4.52 -5.26 11.86
C GLY A 47 5.78 -4.42 11.65
N LYS A 48 6.69 -4.92 10.81
CA LYS A 48 7.96 -4.25 10.47
C LYS A 48 7.80 -2.95 9.69
N LEU A 49 6.68 -2.81 8.97
CA LEU A 49 6.38 -1.66 8.12
C LEU A 49 5.53 -0.58 8.82
N LYS A 50 4.61 -0.97 9.71
CA LYS A 50 3.67 -0.05 10.37
C LYS A 50 4.38 0.95 11.29
N GLU A 51 3.83 2.16 11.35
CA GLU A 51 4.13 3.13 12.42
C GLU A 51 3.98 2.46 13.79
N THR A 52 4.92 2.73 14.70
CA THR A 52 4.89 2.25 16.08
C THR A 52 3.90 3.03 16.95
N GLY A 53 3.36 2.38 17.99
CA GLY A 53 2.44 3.00 18.93
C GLY A 53 1.02 3.11 18.35
N THR A 54 0.21 3.96 18.96
CA THR A 54 -1.23 4.08 18.63
C THR A 54 -1.66 5.52 18.41
N THR A 55 -0.75 6.39 17.94
CA THR A 55 -1.09 7.78 17.61
C THR A 55 -2.08 7.82 16.45
N HIS A 56 -1.81 7.07 15.37
CA HIS A 56 -2.74 6.92 14.26
C HIS A 56 -3.41 5.55 14.21
N TRP A 57 -2.68 4.48 14.53
CA TRP A 57 -3.25 3.13 14.60
C TRP A 57 -4.10 2.94 15.86
N ASN A 58 -5.25 2.32 15.70
CA ASN A 58 -6.02 1.86 16.85
C ASN A 58 -5.28 0.75 17.59
N SER A 59 -5.49 0.68 18.91
CA SER A 59 -5.03 -0.44 19.73
C SER A 59 -5.64 -1.76 19.22
N PRO A 60 -4.87 -2.85 19.08
CA PRO A 60 -3.54 -3.05 19.68
C PRO A 60 -2.33 -2.66 18.81
N ASN A 61 -2.51 -2.25 17.54
CA ASN A 61 -1.45 -2.14 16.54
C ASN A 61 -0.43 -3.30 16.59
N THR A 62 -0.96 -4.54 16.55
CA THR A 62 -0.21 -5.77 16.83
C THR A 62 1.09 -5.85 16.04
N GLY A 63 2.19 -6.09 16.77
CA GLY A 63 3.51 -6.38 16.21
C GLY A 63 4.20 -5.21 15.51
N ALA A 64 3.72 -3.97 15.65
CA ALA A 64 4.32 -2.82 14.99
C ALA A 64 5.71 -2.47 15.57
N THR A 65 6.75 -2.51 14.74
CA THR A 65 8.12 -2.15 15.11
C THR A 65 8.70 -1.00 14.28
N ASN A 66 8.15 -0.74 13.09
CA ASN A 66 8.68 0.22 12.11
C ASN A 66 10.19 0.08 11.86
N GLU A 67 10.77 -1.10 12.02
CA GLU A 67 12.23 -1.31 11.92
C GLU A 67 12.80 -0.99 10.53
N THR A 68 11.93 -0.93 9.52
CA THR A 68 12.25 -0.56 8.14
C THR A 68 12.30 0.96 7.90
N GLY A 69 11.75 1.77 8.82
CA GLY A 69 11.53 3.21 8.60
C GLY A 69 10.38 3.55 7.63
N PHE A 70 9.68 2.55 7.08
CA PHE A 70 8.62 2.73 6.09
C PHE A 70 7.44 3.56 6.60
N THR A 71 7.13 3.44 7.89
CA THR A 71 6.10 4.21 8.60
C THR A 71 4.73 4.08 7.91
N ALA A 72 4.17 2.87 7.90
CA ALA A 72 2.83 2.62 7.36
C ALA A 72 1.76 3.23 8.26
N LEU A 73 0.94 4.11 7.70
CA LEU A 73 -0.16 4.80 8.38
C LEU A 73 -1.53 4.19 8.03
N PRO A 74 -2.48 4.20 8.97
CA PRO A 74 -3.81 3.63 8.78
C PRO A 74 -4.78 4.65 8.16
N GLY A 75 -4.48 5.07 6.93
CA GLY A 75 -5.28 6.08 6.22
C GLY A 75 -6.68 5.61 5.81
N GLY A 76 -7.01 4.33 6.00
CA GLY A 76 -8.25 3.75 5.51
C GLY A 76 -8.38 3.92 4.00
N TYR A 77 -9.59 4.19 3.54
CA TYR A 77 -9.84 4.52 2.15
C TYR A 77 -11.00 5.48 1.97
N ARG A 78 -11.02 6.19 0.83
CA ARG A 78 -12.16 6.97 0.36
C ARG A 78 -13.05 6.12 -0.55
N TYR A 79 -14.33 6.01 -0.25
CA TYR A 79 -15.33 5.40 -1.14
C TYR A 79 -15.63 6.35 -2.33
N ASP A 80 -16.26 5.86 -3.39
CA ASP A 80 -16.51 6.63 -4.63
C ASP A 80 -17.24 7.98 -4.37
N PHE A 81 -18.22 8.01 -3.46
CA PHE A 81 -18.99 9.19 -3.04
C PHE A 81 -18.29 10.12 -2.04
N GLY A 82 -17.02 9.87 -1.66
CA GLY A 82 -16.24 10.82 -0.86
C GLY A 82 -16.10 10.51 0.62
N THR A 83 -16.89 9.58 1.14
CA THR A 83 -16.78 9.18 2.55
C THR A 83 -15.52 8.35 2.79
N PHE A 84 -14.84 8.64 3.89
CA PHE A 84 -13.69 7.88 4.35
C PHE A 84 -14.11 6.79 5.33
N TYR A 85 -13.55 5.59 5.15
CA TYR A 85 -13.80 4.43 5.99
C TYR A 85 -12.49 3.87 6.55
N TYR A 86 -12.60 3.24 7.71
CA TYR A 86 -11.52 2.46 8.34
C TYR A 86 -10.22 3.20 8.68
N ILE A 87 -10.26 4.53 8.74
CA ILE A 87 -9.16 5.32 9.32
C ILE A 87 -8.86 4.79 10.72
N GLY A 88 -7.58 4.57 11.02
CA GLY A 88 -7.10 3.99 12.27
C GLY A 88 -7.13 2.47 12.35
N PHE A 89 -7.91 1.79 11.49
CA PHE A 89 -8.04 0.33 11.50
C PHE A 89 -7.21 -0.35 10.41
N TYR A 90 -7.13 0.27 9.23
CA TYR A 90 -6.42 -0.30 8.08
C TYR A 90 -5.65 0.77 7.31
N GLY A 91 -4.53 0.35 6.72
CA GLY A 91 -3.82 1.10 5.69
C GLY A 91 -3.89 0.33 4.37
N TYR A 92 -4.25 1.03 3.29
CA TYR A 92 -4.36 0.48 1.95
C TYR A 92 -3.49 1.29 0.99
N TRP A 93 -2.70 0.58 0.18
CA TRP A 93 -1.85 1.18 -0.85
C TRP A 93 -2.09 0.55 -2.20
N TRP A 94 -2.42 1.36 -3.20
CA TRP A 94 -2.48 0.90 -4.58
C TRP A 94 -1.10 0.48 -5.09
N SER A 95 -1.09 -0.51 -5.99
CA SER A 95 0.03 -0.79 -6.88
C SER A 95 -0.24 -0.21 -8.27
N ALA A 96 0.81 -0.06 -9.08
CA ALA A 96 0.72 0.25 -10.50
C ALA A 96 0.27 -0.95 -11.37
N SER A 97 -0.09 -2.07 -10.75
CA SER A 97 -0.51 -3.29 -11.44
C SER A 97 -2.03 -3.45 -11.47
N GLU A 98 -2.56 -3.51 -12.69
CA GLU A 98 -3.95 -3.83 -12.97
C GLU A 98 -4.26 -5.30 -12.67
N PHE A 99 -5.45 -5.55 -12.13
CA PHE A 99 -6.04 -6.89 -12.10
C PHE A 99 -6.94 -7.11 -13.32
N ASN A 100 -7.82 -6.14 -13.60
CA ASN A 100 -8.65 -6.09 -14.80
C ASN A 100 -9.11 -4.63 -15.09
N ALA A 101 -9.97 -4.46 -16.09
CA ALA A 101 -10.44 -3.14 -16.52
C ALA A 101 -10.95 -2.24 -15.37
N THR A 102 -11.63 -2.80 -14.37
CA THR A 102 -12.26 -2.05 -13.26
C THR A 102 -11.48 -2.12 -11.95
N SER A 103 -10.50 -3.02 -11.82
CA SER A 103 -9.86 -3.32 -10.54
C SER A 103 -8.33 -3.34 -10.61
N ALA A 104 -7.67 -2.92 -9.53
CA ALA A 104 -6.21 -2.93 -9.41
C ALA A 104 -5.78 -3.70 -8.16
N TRP A 105 -4.52 -4.15 -8.14
CA TRP A 105 -3.93 -4.80 -6.97
C TRP A 105 -3.56 -3.77 -5.90
N TYR A 106 -3.75 -4.12 -4.64
CA TYR A 106 -3.34 -3.32 -3.49
C TYR A 106 -2.59 -4.14 -2.43
N ARG A 107 -1.93 -3.42 -1.51
CA ARG A 107 -1.40 -3.98 -0.25
C ARG A 107 -2.16 -3.41 0.93
N GLY A 108 -2.52 -4.27 1.87
CA GLY A 108 -3.31 -3.94 3.05
C GLY A 108 -2.62 -4.35 4.33
N MET A 109 -2.70 -3.51 5.37
CA MET A 109 -2.24 -3.83 6.73
C MET A 109 -3.33 -3.48 7.73
N GLY A 110 -3.51 -4.33 8.74
CA GLY A 110 -4.53 -4.15 9.78
C GLY A 110 -3.95 -3.86 11.16
N TYR A 111 -4.76 -3.21 12.00
CA TYR A 111 -4.37 -2.87 13.37
C TYR A 111 -4.22 -4.10 14.28
N SER A 112 -4.99 -5.17 14.04
CA SER A 112 -5.06 -6.34 14.94
C SER A 112 -4.08 -7.47 14.61
N ASN A 113 -3.33 -7.37 13.52
CA ASN A 113 -2.32 -8.35 13.10
C ASN A 113 -1.06 -7.66 12.56
N SER A 114 -0.05 -8.45 12.23
CA SER A 114 1.25 -7.99 11.73
C SER A 114 1.52 -8.43 10.28
N ASN A 115 0.50 -8.80 9.51
CA ASN A 115 0.67 -9.31 8.16
C ASN A 115 0.51 -8.20 7.10
N VAL A 116 1.08 -8.43 5.92
CA VAL A 116 0.72 -7.67 4.70
C VAL A 116 -0.21 -8.52 3.85
N GLY A 117 -1.43 -8.04 3.64
CA GLY A 117 -2.39 -8.63 2.72
C GLY A 117 -2.18 -8.13 1.29
N ARG A 118 -2.48 -9.00 0.32
CA ARG A 118 -2.54 -8.70 -1.11
C ARG A 118 -3.91 -9.11 -1.62
N ASP A 119 -4.60 -8.17 -2.25
CA ASP A 119 -5.91 -8.38 -2.85
C ASP A 119 -6.16 -7.32 -3.93
N TYR A 120 -7.29 -7.37 -4.63
CA TYR A 120 -7.68 -6.39 -5.63
C TYR A 120 -9.01 -5.74 -5.27
N TYR A 121 -9.20 -4.51 -5.73
CA TYR A 121 -10.46 -3.80 -5.54
C TYR A 121 -10.72 -2.81 -6.68
N TYR A 122 -11.94 -2.26 -6.71
CA TYR A 122 -12.39 -1.24 -7.66
C TYR A 122 -11.48 -0.01 -7.65
N LYS A 123 -11.03 0.42 -8.83
CA LYS A 123 -10.10 1.55 -9.04
C LYS A 123 -10.68 2.90 -8.63
N GLU A 124 -12.00 2.99 -8.46
CA GLU A 124 -12.75 4.17 -8.05
C GLU A 124 -12.51 4.54 -6.57
N LEU A 125 -11.98 3.61 -5.77
CA LEU A 125 -11.63 3.87 -4.37
C LEU A 125 -10.33 4.66 -4.25
N GLY A 126 -10.31 5.59 -3.30
CA GLY A 126 -9.12 6.33 -2.93
C GLY A 126 -8.31 5.57 -1.88
N PHE A 127 -7.37 4.72 -2.31
CA PHE A 127 -6.31 4.20 -1.45
C PHE A 127 -5.09 5.12 -1.52
N SER A 128 -4.19 4.98 -0.54
CA SER A 128 -2.93 5.70 -0.56
C SER A 128 -2.04 5.21 -1.70
N VAL A 129 -1.06 6.01 -2.10
CA VAL A 129 0.03 5.59 -2.98
C VAL A 129 1.36 5.86 -2.29
N ARG A 130 2.40 5.19 -2.74
CA ARG A 130 3.78 5.54 -2.39
C ARG A 130 4.59 5.67 -3.66
N CYS A 131 5.61 6.50 -3.60
CA CYS A 131 6.58 6.65 -4.66
C CYS A 131 7.87 5.99 -4.23
N LEU A 132 8.50 5.25 -5.14
CA LEU A 132 9.84 4.69 -5.01
C LEU A 132 10.79 5.47 -5.91
N ARG A 133 12.01 5.70 -5.45
CA ARG A 133 13.02 6.44 -6.23
C ARG A 133 13.67 5.49 -7.23
N ASP A 134 13.89 5.98 -8.44
CA ASP A 134 14.64 5.28 -9.49
C ASP A 134 16.14 5.16 -9.16
#